data_AF-A0A1W0WYS3-F1
#
_entry.id   AF-A0A1W0WYS3-F1
#
_cell.length_a   1.000
_cell.length_b   1.000
_cell.length_c   1.000
_cell.angle_alpha   90.00
_cell.angle_beta   90.00
_cell.angle_gamma   90.00
#
_symmetry.space_group_name_H-M   'P 1'
#
loop_
_entity.id
_entity.type
_entity.pdbx_description
1 polymer ?
#
loop_
_entity_poly.entity_id
_entity_poly.type
_entity_poly.pdbx_seq_one_letter_code
_entity_poly.pdbx_strand_id
1 'polypeptide(L)'
;MGTTASTDSAQAQAQAGPNLTAEQLRQQNITESHLHNCRLLSMLDEHTRSQEEGQDGGLLTPSCPRVWDSMACWPPTLPNQTAWLPCPDYIYNQQMHNIGGA
;
A
#
# COMPACT_ATOMS: atom_id res chain seq x y z
N MET A 1 42.28 -32.33 39.08
CA MET A 1 40.82 -32.14 39.16
C MET A 1 40.59 -30.66 39.45
N GLY A 2 40.24 -29.88 38.43
CA GLY A 2 40.02 -28.43 38.43
C GLY A 2 39.46 -28.07 37.05
N THR A 3 38.68 -27.03 36.80
CA THR A 3 38.09 -25.94 37.59
C THR A 3 36.92 -25.40 36.75
N THR A 4 35.84 -25.03 37.42
CA THR A 4 34.85 -23.95 37.16
C THR A 4 34.36 -23.56 35.73
N ALA A 5 33.05 -23.31 35.71
CA ALA A 5 32.30 -22.29 34.97
C ALA A 5 31.76 -22.64 33.57
N SER A 6 30.44 -22.68 33.45
CA SER A 6 29.76 -21.62 32.70
C SER A 6 28.29 -21.52 33.14
N THR A 7 27.97 -20.41 33.78
CA THR A 7 26.62 -19.85 33.87
C THR A 7 26.20 -19.40 32.48
N ASP A 8 25.27 -20.11 31.85
CA ASP A 8 24.53 -19.55 30.71
C ASP A 8 23.33 -18.76 31.22
N SER A 9 23.64 -17.49 31.51
CA SER A 9 22.67 -16.41 31.64
C SER A 9 22.21 -15.97 30.25
N ALA A 10 20.90 -15.75 30.10
CA ALA A 10 20.24 -15.06 28.98
C ALA A 10 20.32 -15.82 27.63
N GLN A 11 19.22 -16.11 26.96
CA GLN A 11 18.36 -15.07 26.40
C GLN A 11 16.90 -15.53 26.39
N ALA A 12 16.06 -14.82 27.14
CA ALA A 12 14.64 -14.76 26.87
C ALA A 12 14.46 -14.11 25.50
N GLN A 13 14.15 -14.90 24.47
CA GLN A 13 13.71 -14.36 23.19
C GLN A 13 12.29 -13.83 23.38
N ALA A 14 12.19 -12.51 23.55
CA ALA A 14 10.96 -11.77 23.43
C ALA A 14 10.42 -11.95 21.99
N GLN A 15 9.46 -12.83 21.81
CA GLN A 15 8.62 -12.87 20.61
C GLN A 15 7.17 -12.86 21.04
N ALA A 16 6.48 -11.76 20.72
CA ALA A 16 5.06 -11.78 20.35
C ALA A 16 4.62 -10.43 19.78
N GLY A 17 5.33 -9.90 18.77
CA GLY A 17 4.57 -9.30 17.67
C GLY A 17 3.84 -10.43 16.96
N PRO A 18 2.63 -10.23 16.40
CA PRO A 18 1.92 -11.32 15.73
C PRO A 18 2.86 -11.88 14.66
N ASN A 19 3.24 -13.16 14.81
CA ASN A 19 4.05 -13.85 13.83
C ASN A 19 3.16 -14.02 12.60
N LEU A 20 3.28 -13.08 11.66
CA LEU A 20 2.48 -13.06 10.45
C LEU A 20 2.71 -14.37 9.70
N THR A 21 1.63 -15.00 9.25
CA THR A 21 1.74 -16.16 8.36
C THR A 21 2.44 -15.76 7.07
N ALA A 22 3.03 -16.72 6.36
CA ALA A 22 3.67 -16.47 5.06
C ALA A 22 2.70 -15.78 4.06
N GLU A 23 1.40 -16.08 4.18
CA GLU A 23 0.36 -15.45 3.37
C GLU A 23 0.11 -13.99 3.78
N GLN A 24 0.03 -13.70 5.08
CA GLN A 24 -0.11 -12.32 5.58
C GLN A 24 1.10 -11.46 5.19
N LEU A 25 2.31 -12.03 5.28
CA LEU A 25 3.52 -11.34 4.84
C LEU A 25 3.52 -11.10 3.32
N ARG A 26 3.06 -12.08 2.53
CA ARG A 26 2.89 -11.92 1.09
C ARG A 26 1.92 -10.79 0.77
N GLN A 27 0.76 -10.75 1.42
CA GLN A 27 -0.23 -9.69 1.24
C GLN A 27 0.35 -8.32 1.61
N GLN A 28 1.01 -8.21 2.76
CA GLN A 28 1.66 -6.97 3.18
C GLN A 28 2.66 -6.46 2.13
N ASN A 29 3.54 -7.35 1.64
CA ASN A 29 4.52 -6.98 0.62
C ASN A 29 3.86 -6.50 -0.68
N ILE A 30 2.74 -7.10 -1.08
CA ILE A 30 1.98 -6.67 -2.25
C ILE A 30 1.38 -5.28 -2.01
N THR A 31 0.68 -5.06 -0.90
CA THR A 31 0.07 -3.76 -0.57
C THR A 31 1.12 -2.64 -0.52
N GLU A 32 2.28 -2.87 0.11
CA GLU A 32 3.38 -1.90 0.15
C GLU A 32 3.96 -1.60 -1.24
N SER A 33 4.08 -2.61 -2.10
CA SER A 33 4.50 -2.43 -3.49
C SER A 33 3.52 -1.54 -4.26
N HIS A 34 2.21 -1.78 -4.12
CA HIS A 34 1.19 -0.96 -4.76
C HIS A 34 1.14 0.47 -4.22
N LEU A 35 1.31 0.66 -2.91
CA LEU A 35 1.48 1.99 -2.31
C LEU A 35 2.67 2.74 -2.91
N HIS A 36 3.83 2.08 -3.01
CA HIS A 36 5.03 2.68 -3.58
C HIS A 36 4.81 3.11 -5.03
N ASN A 37 4.24 2.23 -5.86
CA ASN A 37 3.90 2.54 -7.24
C ASN A 37 2.92 3.72 -7.35
N CYS A 38 1.93 3.81 -6.46
CA CYS A 38 0.99 4.92 -6.46
C CYS A 38 1.69 6.26 -6.22
N ARG A 39 2.63 6.32 -5.27
CA ARG A 39 3.44 7.51 -5.01
C ARG A 39 4.29 7.92 -6.21
N LEU A 40 4.91 6.95 -6.89
CA LEU A 40 5.68 7.21 -8.11
C LEU A 40 4.80 7.87 -9.19
N LEU A 41 3.60 7.31 -9.42
CA LEU A 41 2.66 7.87 -10.38
C LEU A 41 2.16 9.26 -9.98
N SER A 42 1.96 9.53 -8.68
CA SER A 42 1.56 10.86 -8.21
C SER A 42 2.64 11.91 -8.52
N MET A 43 3.92 11.57 -8.35
CA MET A 43 5.03 12.47 -8.72
C MET A 43 5.09 12.73 -10.22
N LEU A 44 4.76 11.73 -11.05
CA LEU A 44 4.70 11.89 -12.51
C LEU A 44 3.55 12.82 -12.92
N ASP A 45 2.36 12.64 -12.35
CA ASP A 45 1.21 13.50 -12.63
C ASP A 45 1.52 14.97 -12.27
N GLU A 46 2.21 15.19 -11.16
CA GLU A 46 2.63 16.54 -10.75
C GLU A 46 3.65 17.13 -11.72
N HIS A 47 4.62 16.34 -12.19
CA HIS A 47 5.57 16.81 -13.19
C HIS A 47 4.88 17.22 -14.50
N THR A 48 3.93 16.42 -14.97
CA THR A 48 3.13 16.73 -16.16
C THR A 48 2.34 18.03 -15.96
N ARG A 49 1.68 18.21 -14.81
CA ARG A 49 0.97 19.45 -14.48
C ARG A 49 1.90 20.68 -14.52
N SER A 50 3.09 20.57 -13.93
CA SER A 50 4.06 21.67 -13.94
C SER A 50 4.63 22.00 -15.33
N GLN A 51 4.64 21.05 -16.27
CA GLN A 51 5.02 21.30 -17.66
C GLN A 51 3.92 22.05 -18.44
N GLU A 52 2.65 21.85 -18.09
CA GLU A 52 1.51 22.51 -18.75
C GLU A 52 1.34 23.98 -18.32
N GLU A 53 1.84 24.37 -17.14
CA GLU A 53 1.82 25.75 -16.64
C GLU A 53 2.73 26.74 -17.43
N GLY A 54 3.47 26.27 -18.43
CA GLY A 54 4.39 27.06 -19.25
C GLY A 54 3.80 27.72 -20.50
N GLN A 55 2.59 27.35 -20.94
CA GLN A 55 2.04 27.89 -22.18
C GLN A 55 0.51 27.98 -22.16
N ASP A 56 0.05 29.22 -22.20
CA ASP A 56 -1.34 29.68 -22.25
C ASP A 56 -2.03 29.72 -20.88
N GLY A 57 -2.72 30.84 -20.61
CA GLY A 57 -3.48 31.09 -19.37
C GLY A 57 -4.75 30.25 -19.26
N GLY A 58 -4.65 28.97 -19.61
CA GLY A 58 -5.70 27.97 -19.54
C GLY A 58 -6.00 27.65 -18.09
N LEU A 59 -7.23 27.95 -17.69
CA LEU A 59 -7.85 27.58 -16.42
C LEU A 59 -7.52 26.12 -16.07
N LEU A 60 -6.58 25.90 -15.15
CA LEU A 60 -6.31 24.54 -14.65
C LEU A 60 -7.61 24.04 -14.04
N THR A 61 -8.28 23.09 -14.69
CA THR A 61 -9.50 22.50 -14.16
C THR A 61 -9.12 21.77 -12.88
N PRO A 62 -9.61 22.21 -11.70
CA PRO A 62 -9.25 21.56 -10.46
C PRO A 62 -9.73 20.12 -10.51
N SER A 63 -8.84 19.16 -10.24
CA SER A 63 -9.13 17.73 -10.19
C SER A 63 -8.76 17.16 -8.83
N CYS A 64 -9.41 16.06 -8.43
CA CYS A 64 -8.92 15.24 -7.33
C CYS A 64 -7.56 14.66 -7.74
N PRO A 65 -6.52 14.76 -6.89
CA PRO A 65 -5.22 14.18 -7.20
C PRO A 65 -5.27 12.65 -7.13
N ARG A 66 -4.25 12.02 -7.70
CA ARG A 66 -4.02 10.58 -7.50
C ARG A 66 -3.85 10.27 -6.01
N VAL A 67 -4.54 9.24 -5.52
CA VAL A 67 -4.56 8.89 -4.09
C VAL A 67 -4.58 7.39 -3.85
N TRP A 68 -3.91 6.96 -2.78
CA TRP A 68 -3.95 5.60 -2.26
C TRP A 68 -4.90 5.52 -1.07
N ASP A 69 -5.82 4.56 -1.07
CA ASP A 69 -6.83 4.37 -0.03
C ASP A 69 -6.66 3.07 0.78
N SER A 70 -5.50 2.42 0.69
CA SER A 70 -5.21 1.09 1.26
C SER A 70 -5.77 -0.09 0.49
N MET A 71 -6.48 0.13 -0.62
CA MET A 71 -6.93 -0.95 -1.51
C MET A 71 -6.55 -0.75 -2.97
N ALA A 72 -6.46 0.49 -3.47
CA ALA A 72 -6.13 0.78 -4.85
C ALA A 72 -5.50 2.17 -4.99
N CYS A 73 -4.84 2.37 -6.14
CA CYS A 73 -4.33 3.68 -6.52
C CYS A 73 -5.34 4.36 -7.45
N TRP A 74 -6.12 5.29 -6.92
CA TRP A 74 -7.13 6.03 -7.66
C TRP A 74 -6.50 7.08 -8.57
N PRO A 75 -6.87 7.15 -9.86
CA PRO A 75 -6.32 8.13 -10.79
C PRO A 75 -6.86 9.54 -10.50
N PRO A 76 -6.18 10.59 -11.02
CA PRO A 76 -6.73 11.94 -10.99
C PRO A 76 -8.12 11.97 -11.64
N THR A 77 -9.07 12.62 -10.96
CA THR A 77 -10.49 12.58 -11.37
C THR A 77 -11.07 13.98 -11.35
N LEU A 78 -11.75 14.37 -12.44
CA LEU A 78 -12.40 15.67 -12.51
C LEU A 78 -13.64 15.74 -11.58
N PRO A 79 -14.04 16.94 -11.15
CA PRO A 79 -15.26 17.13 -10.38
C PRO A 79 -16.46 16.56 -11.14
N ASN A 80 -17.36 15.92 -10.40
CA ASN A 80 -18.55 15.24 -10.93
C ASN A 80 -18.28 14.07 -11.89
N GLN A 81 -17.03 13.61 -12.02
CA GLN A 81 -16.69 12.39 -12.75
C GLN A 81 -16.53 11.20 -11.80
N THR A 82 -16.79 10.01 -12.31
CA THR A 82 -16.59 8.74 -11.59
C THR A 82 -15.35 8.04 -12.13
N ALA A 83 -14.43 7.67 -11.25
CA ALA A 83 -13.31 6.81 -11.60
C ALA A 83 -13.70 5.34 -11.47
N TRP A 84 -13.22 4.52 -12.40
CA TRP A 84 -13.44 3.07 -12.42
C TRP A 84 -12.10 2.37 -12.52
N LEU A 85 -11.87 1.38 -11.65
CA LEU A 85 -10.71 0.49 -11.67
C LEU A 85 -11.18 -0.96 -11.63
N PRO A 86 -10.47 -1.89 -12.28
CA PRO A 86 -10.72 -3.32 -12.09
C PRO A 86 -10.41 -3.71 -10.63
N CYS A 87 -11.09 -4.74 -10.14
CA CYS A 87 -10.80 -5.31 -8.82
C CYS A 87 -9.33 -5.76 -8.77
N PRO A 88 -8.56 -5.35 -7.75
CA PRO A 88 -7.18 -5.80 -7.59
C PRO A 88 -7.11 -7.31 -7.36
N ASP A 89 -6.14 -7.96 -7.98
CA ASP A 89 -5.92 -9.41 -7.92
C ASP A 89 -5.50 -9.90 -6.52
N TYR A 90 -4.92 -9.02 -5.69
CA TYR A 90 -4.46 -9.33 -4.34
C TYR A 90 -5.55 -9.27 -3.25
N ILE A 91 -6.77 -8.86 -3.58
CA ILE A 91 -7.91 -8.83 -2.63
C ILE A 91 -8.68 -10.17 -2.64
N TYR A 92 -8.36 -11.10 -3.55
CA TYR A 92 -9.07 -12.36 -3.72
C TYR A 92 -8.82 -13.42 -2.63
N ASN A 93 -8.06 -13.10 -1.60
CA ASN A 93 -7.57 -14.08 -0.64
C ASN A 93 -8.35 -13.93 0.69
N GLN A 94 -9.40 -14.75 0.84
CA GLN A 94 -9.86 -15.33 2.11
C GLN A 94 -10.73 -14.52 3.10
N GLN A 95 -11.45 -13.46 2.70
CA GLN A 95 -12.49 -12.87 3.60
C GLN A 95 -13.88 -12.62 2.98
N MET A 96 -14.08 -12.77 1.68
CA MET A 96 -15.42 -12.63 1.09
C MET A 96 -16.22 -13.94 0.98
N HIS A 97 -15.63 -15.10 1.33
CA HIS A 97 -16.32 -16.39 1.27
C HIS A 97 -17.26 -16.72 2.46
N ASN A 98 -17.45 -15.83 3.44
CA ASN A 98 -18.29 -16.08 4.62
C ASN A 98 -19.37 -15.00 4.89
N ILE A 99 -19.99 -14.43 3.84
CA ILE A 99 -21.22 -13.60 3.99
C ILE A 99 -22.40 -14.23 3.23
N GLY A 100 -22.47 -15.56 3.21
CA GLY A 100 -23.53 -16.33 2.56
C GLY A 100 -24.14 -17.40 3.47
N GLY A 101 -24.10 -17.21 4.79
CA GLY A 101 -24.74 -18.09 5.76
C GLY A 101 -25.94 -17.40 6.42
N ALA A 102 -27.11 -17.53 5.81
CA ALA A 102 -28.42 -17.36 6.44
C ALA A 102 -29.39 -18.38 5.83
#